data_AF-A0A7C3FFT3-F1
#
_entry.id   AF-A0A7C3FFT3-F1
#
_cell.length_a   1.000
_cell.length_b   1.000
_cell.length_c   1.000
_cell.angle_alpha   90.00
_cell.angle_beta   90.00
_cell.angle_gamma   90.00
#
_symmetry.space_group_name_H-M   'P 1'
#
loop_
_entity.id
_entity.type
_entity.pdbx_description
1 polymer ?
#
loop_
_entity_poly.entity_id
_entity_poly.type
_entity_poly.pdbx_seq_one_letter_code
_entity_poly.pdbx_strand_id
1 'polypeptide(L)'
;MASPKASSTEVYWTELKVADDDLELILNLLLEREAPLTTLEMVDALVVHRLAKLEEEALRASQDDHEDYKPANAFEKGQVLRFPVMGNALGEVIGIRSGENPDQGSFDVIEVAFQDDNRRM
;
A
#
# COMPACT_ATOMS: atom_id res chain seq x y z
N MET A 1 1.71 7.73 -20.73
CA MET A 1 1.68 7.09 -19.40
C MET A 1 0.63 7.82 -18.59
N ALA A 2 -0.49 7.16 -18.27
CA ALA A 2 -1.61 7.78 -17.58
C ALA A 2 -1.47 7.46 -16.09
N SER A 3 -1.14 8.47 -15.29
CA SER A 3 -1.23 8.39 -13.83
C SER A 3 -2.69 8.09 -13.43
N PRO A 4 -2.94 7.25 -12.41
CA PRO A 4 -4.28 7.04 -11.91
C PRO A 4 -4.79 8.37 -11.35
N LYS A 5 -5.87 8.88 -11.94
CA LYS A 5 -6.57 10.08 -11.47
C LYS A 5 -7.09 9.75 -10.07
N ALA A 6 -6.53 10.36 -9.04
CA ALA A 6 -7.17 10.40 -7.73
C ALA A 6 -8.56 11.02 -7.93
N SER A 7 -9.60 10.20 -7.90
CA SER A 7 -10.96 10.70 -7.80
C SER A 7 -11.04 11.42 -6.45
N SER A 8 -11.51 12.67 -6.45
CA SER A 8 -11.81 13.34 -5.19
C SER A 8 -12.84 12.50 -4.43
N THR A 9 -12.68 12.40 -3.11
CA THR A 9 -13.59 11.68 -2.20
C THR A 9 -15.06 12.02 -2.50
N GLU A 10 -15.34 13.27 -2.86
CA GLU A 10 -16.68 13.73 -3.21
C GLU A 10 -17.26 13.09 -4.48
N VAL A 11 -16.45 12.90 -5.52
CA VAL A 11 -16.90 12.23 -6.76
C VAL A 11 -17.17 10.76 -6.49
N TYR A 12 -16.31 10.11 -5.69
CA TYR A 12 -16.49 8.70 -5.33
C TYR A 12 -17.83 8.41 -4.66
N TRP A 13 -18.19 9.19 -3.63
CA TRP A 13 -19.45 8.98 -2.90
C TRP A 13 -20.67 9.42 -3.69
N THR A 14 -20.55 10.43 -4.55
CA THR A 14 -21.67 10.91 -5.37
C THR A 14 -22.02 9.93 -6.49
N GLU A 15 -21.02 9.24 -7.04
CA GLU A 15 -21.19 8.26 -8.14
C GLU A 15 -21.20 6.80 -7.65
N LEU A 16 -21.32 6.58 -6.34
CA LEU A 16 -21.29 5.26 -5.72
C LEU A 16 -22.36 4.35 -6.35
N LYS A 17 -21.92 3.19 -6.84
CA LYS A 17 -22.79 2.10 -7.26
C LYS A 17 -22.66 0.94 -6.30
N VAL A 18 -23.79 0.43 -5.85
CA VAL A 18 -23.87 -0.79 -5.03
C VAL A 18 -23.35 -1.96 -5.88
N ALA A 19 -22.37 -2.66 -5.35
CA ALA A 19 -21.78 -3.86 -5.94
C ALA A 19 -22.32 -5.13 -5.28
N ASP A 20 -22.11 -6.29 -5.89
CA ASP A 20 -22.57 -7.57 -5.33
C ASP A 20 -21.98 -7.87 -3.94
N ASP A 21 -20.71 -7.49 -3.71
CA ASP A 21 -20.05 -7.66 -2.42
C ASP A 21 -20.70 -6.81 -1.30
N ASP A 22 -21.22 -5.63 -1.64
CA ASP A 22 -21.98 -4.82 -0.69
C ASP A 22 -23.29 -5.52 -0.30
N LEU A 23 -23.94 -6.15 -1.27
CA LEU A 23 -25.16 -6.92 -1.02
C LEU A 23 -24.85 -8.13 -0.13
N GLU A 24 -23.75 -8.81 -0.39
CA GLU A 24 -23.29 -9.95 0.41
C GLU A 24 -23.01 -9.55 1.86
N LEU A 25 -22.34 -8.41 2.08
CA LEU A 25 -22.13 -7.84 3.42
C LEU A 25 -23.46 -7.66 4.15
N ILE A 26 -24.43 -6.98 3.52
CA ILE A 26 -25.72 -6.69 4.15
C ILE A 26 -26.51 -7.97 4.40
N LEU A 27 -26.48 -8.92 3.48
CA LEU A 27 -27.11 -10.23 3.65
C LEU A 27 -26.52 -10.99 4.85
N ASN A 28 -25.20 -11.01 4.97
CA ASN A 28 -24.53 -11.65 6.10
C ASN A 28 -24.91 -10.97 7.42
N LEU A 29 -24.92 -9.64 7.49
CA LEU A 29 -25.35 -8.92 8.69
C LEU A 29 -26.80 -9.19 9.08
N LEU A 30 -27.71 -9.31 8.11
CA LEU A 30 -29.10 -9.68 8.35
C LEU A 30 -29.23 -11.10 8.91
N LEU A 31 -28.43 -12.04 8.39
CA LEU A 31 -28.39 -13.42 8.85
C LEU A 31 -27.81 -13.52 10.27
N GLU A 32 -26.69 -12.86 10.53
CA GLU A 32 -26.01 -12.85 11.84
C GLU A 32 -26.87 -12.22 12.93
N ARG A 33 -27.58 -11.13 12.61
CA ARG A 33 -28.41 -10.42 13.58
C ARG A 33 -29.80 -11.03 13.75
N GLU A 34 -30.18 -11.97 12.87
CA GLU A 34 -31.51 -12.61 12.79
C GLU A 34 -32.69 -11.61 12.82
N ALA A 35 -32.44 -10.36 12.46
CA ALA A 35 -33.37 -9.25 12.62
C ALA A 35 -33.21 -8.26 11.46
N PRO A 36 -34.31 -7.65 10.99
CA PRO A 36 -34.24 -6.66 9.93
C PRO A 36 -33.39 -5.46 10.36
N LEU A 37 -32.57 -4.95 9.44
CA LEU A 37 -31.85 -3.69 9.60
C LEU A 37 -32.70 -2.55 9.04
N THR A 38 -32.62 -1.39 9.65
CA THR A 38 -33.12 -0.15 9.06
C THR A 38 -32.19 0.28 7.92
N THR A 39 -32.70 1.10 7.00
CA THR A 39 -31.88 1.66 5.91
C THR A 39 -30.67 2.42 6.44
N LEU A 40 -30.80 3.12 7.58
CA LEU A 40 -29.68 3.85 8.18
C LEU A 40 -28.59 2.90 8.69
N GLU A 41 -28.96 1.81 9.38
CA GLU A 41 -28.01 0.80 9.84
C GLU A 41 -27.29 0.10 8.67
N MET A 42 -28.02 -0.18 7.58
CA MET A 42 -27.41 -0.77 6.38
C MET A 42 -26.39 0.19 5.73
N VAL A 43 -26.73 1.47 5.62
CA VAL A 43 -25.84 2.49 5.04
C VAL A 43 -24.58 2.67 5.90
N ASP A 44 -24.73 2.70 7.23
CA ASP A 44 -23.59 2.83 8.14
C ASP A 44 -22.61 1.66 7.98
N ALA A 45 -23.12 0.43 7.99
CA ALA A 45 -22.31 -0.76 7.77
C ALA A 45 -21.63 -0.76 6.38
N LEU A 46 -22.34 -0.36 5.34
CA LEU A 46 -21.81 -0.24 3.98
C LEU A 46 -20.64 0.74 3.90
N VAL A 47 -20.80 1.94 4.48
CA VAL A 47 -19.78 2.99 4.43
C VAL A 47 -18.52 2.55 5.17
N VAL A 48 -18.67 1.94 6.34
CA VAL A 48 -17.54 1.40 7.13
C VAL A 48 -16.79 0.33 6.34
N HIS A 49 -17.51 -0.63 5.75
CA HIS A 49 -16.91 -1.70 4.94
C HIS A 49 -16.16 -1.16 3.72
N ARG A 50 -16.76 -0.19 3.01
CA ARG A 50 -16.14 0.45 1.84
C ARG A 50 -14.90 1.24 2.21
N LEU A 51 -14.92 1.97 3.33
CA LEU A 51 -13.75 2.70 3.81
C LEU A 51 -12.59 1.75 4.12
N ALA A 52 -12.85 0.65 4.85
CA ALA A 52 -11.84 -0.35 5.14
C ALA A 52 -11.22 -0.94 3.86
N LYS A 53 -12.04 -1.25 2.85
CA LYS A 53 -11.54 -1.72 1.55
C LYS A 53 -10.67 -0.69 0.83
N LEU A 54 -11.09 0.57 0.80
CA LEU A 54 -10.30 1.64 0.19
C LEU A 54 -8.96 1.82 0.89
N GLU A 55 -8.92 1.70 2.22
CA GLU A 55 -7.68 1.73 2.99
C GLU A 55 -6.76 0.55 2.64
N GLU A 56 -7.31 -0.66 2.55
CA GLU A 56 -6.54 -1.83 2.12
C GLU A 56 -6.02 -1.70 0.69
N GLU A 57 -6.84 -1.19 -0.23
CA GLU A 57 -6.45 -0.94 -1.62
C GLU A 57 -5.36 0.12 -1.72
N ALA A 58 -5.47 1.21 -0.95
CA ALA A 58 -4.43 2.23 -0.86
C ALA A 58 -3.12 1.67 -0.30
N LEU A 59 -3.20 0.82 0.72
CA LEU A 59 -2.04 0.15 1.28
C LEU A 59 -1.40 -0.81 0.26
N ARG A 60 -2.19 -1.62 -0.44
CA ARG A 60 -1.70 -2.51 -1.51
C ARG A 60 -1.08 -1.73 -2.66
N ALA A 61 -1.72 -0.68 -3.14
CA ALA A 61 -1.18 0.18 -4.20
C ALA A 61 0.17 0.81 -3.78
N SER A 62 0.32 1.19 -2.51
CA SER A 62 1.61 1.68 -1.99
C SER A 62 2.68 0.58 -1.91
N GLN A 63 2.30 -0.69 -1.84
CA GLN A 63 3.21 -1.85 -1.82
C GLN A 63 3.72 -2.22 -3.21
N ASP A 64 2.92 -2.04 -4.25
CA ASP A 64 3.27 -2.44 -5.62
C ASP A 64 4.24 -1.48 -6.34
N ASP A 65 4.40 -0.23 -5.86
CA ASP A 65 5.18 0.79 -6.57
C ASP A 65 6.72 0.68 -6.42
N HIS A 66 7.21 -0.12 -5.46
CA HIS A 66 8.66 -0.20 -5.15
C HIS A 66 9.11 -1.62 -4.76
N GLU A 67 10.23 -2.05 -5.34
CA GLU A 67 10.84 -3.37 -5.08
C GLU A 67 11.44 -3.43 -3.67
N ASP A 68 11.18 -4.53 -2.95
CA ASP A 68 11.73 -4.76 -1.61
C ASP A 68 13.23 -5.09 -1.68
N TYR A 69 14.03 -4.42 -0.84
CA TYR A 69 15.45 -4.69 -0.69
C TYR A 69 15.70 -6.10 -0.16
N LYS A 70 16.36 -6.93 -0.98
CA LYS A 70 16.92 -8.23 -0.61
C LYS A 70 18.43 -8.22 -0.84
N PRO A 71 19.26 -8.54 0.16
CA PRO A 71 20.73 -8.55 0.01
C PRO A 71 21.26 -9.47 -1.10
N ALA A 72 20.47 -10.46 -1.52
CA ALA A 72 20.82 -11.39 -2.59
C ALA A 72 20.55 -10.84 -4.00
N ASN A 73 19.81 -9.73 -4.12
CA ASN A 73 19.51 -9.11 -5.41
C ASN A 73 20.62 -8.14 -5.81
N ALA A 74 20.79 -7.96 -7.13
CA ALA A 74 21.57 -6.86 -7.68
C ALA A 74 20.67 -5.63 -7.84
N PHE A 75 21.23 -4.45 -7.63
CA PHE A 75 20.51 -3.17 -7.71
C PHE A 75 21.23 -2.21 -8.63
N GLU A 76 20.51 -1.25 -9.19
CA GLU A 76 21.06 -0.21 -10.06
C GLU A 76 21.00 1.18 -9.41
N LYS A 77 21.93 2.05 -9.79
CA LYS A 77 21.96 3.43 -9.33
C LYS A 77 20.72 4.18 -9.85
N GLY A 78 19.99 4.83 -8.96
CA GLY A 78 18.72 5.52 -9.24
C GLY A 78 17.47 4.66 -8.98
N GLN A 79 17.63 3.39 -8.58
CA GLN A 79 16.51 2.53 -8.21
C GLN A 79 15.96 2.90 -6.83
N VAL A 80 14.64 3.02 -6.71
CA VAL A 80 13.95 3.23 -5.43
C VAL A 80 13.53 1.88 -4.87
N LEU A 81 14.00 1.59 -3.66
CA LEU A 81 13.77 0.34 -2.97
C LEU A 81 13.05 0.59 -1.66
N ARG A 82 12.18 -0.35 -1.29
CA ARG A 82 11.56 -0.40 0.02
C ARG A 82 12.43 -1.23 0.96
N PHE A 83 12.62 -0.77 2.19
CA PHE A 83 13.41 -1.46 3.21
C PHE A 83 12.47 -1.97 4.33
N PRO A 84 11.98 -3.23 4.26
CA PRO A 84 11.00 -3.74 5.22
C PRO A 84 11.50 -3.74 6.66
N VAL A 85 12.78 -4.08 6.85
CA VAL A 85 13.47 -4.08 8.16
C VAL A 85 13.64 -2.68 8.76
N MET A 86 13.43 -1.61 7.98
CA MET A 86 13.47 -0.21 8.41
C MET A 86 12.06 0.41 8.42
N GLY A 87 11.02 -0.39 8.70
CA GLY A 87 9.64 0.10 8.79
C GLY A 87 9.04 0.48 7.44
N ASN A 88 9.43 -0.22 6.36
CA ASN A 88 9.05 0.08 4.98
C ASN A 88 9.54 1.43 4.45
N ALA A 89 10.66 1.95 4.99
CA ALA A 89 11.28 3.17 4.49
C ALA A 89 11.62 3.04 2.99
N LEU A 90 11.37 4.09 2.23
CA LEU A 90 11.76 4.19 0.82
C LEU A 90 13.12 4.86 0.72
N GLY A 91 14.02 4.24 -0.03
CA GLY A 91 15.36 4.77 -0.26
C GLY A 91 15.79 4.62 -1.72
N GLU A 92 16.45 5.64 -2.25
CA GLU A 92 17.01 5.63 -3.61
C GLU A 92 18.49 5.24 -3.57
N VAL A 93 18.91 4.32 -4.44
CA VAL A 93 20.31 3.91 -4.56
C VAL A 93 21.13 5.02 -5.22
N ILE A 94 21.93 5.75 -4.45
CA ILE A 94 22.77 6.86 -4.92
C ILE A 94 24.19 6.41 -5.32
N GLY A 95 24.60 5.22 -4.89
CA GLY A 95 25.93 4.67 -5.16
C GLY A 95 25.96 3.16 -5.07
N ILE A 96 26.88 2.55 -5.83
CA ILE A 96 27.17 1.11 -5.77
C ILE A 96 28.67 0.96 -5.79
N ARG A 97 29.21 0.17 -4.85
CA ARG A 97 30.61 -0.16 -4.75
C ARG A 97 30.77 -1.68 -4.63
N SER A 98 31.59 -2.26 -5.48
CA SER A 98 31.97 -3.66 -5.34
C SER A 98 32.88 -3.84 -4.12
N GLY A 99 32.43 -4.66 -3.19
CA GLY A 99 33.17 -5.17 -2.05
C GLY A 99 33.83 -6.49 -2.41
N GLU A 100 35.13 -6.60 -2.19
CA GLU A 100 35.83 -7.87 -2.19
C GLU A 100 36.09 -8.26 -0.74
N ASN A 101 35.49 -9.35 -0.28
CA ASN A 101 35.86 -9.98 0.98
C ASN A 101 36.60 -11.29 0.67
N PRO A 102 37.88 -11.42 1.06
CA PRO A 102 38.67 -12.63 0.83
C PRO A 102 38.01 -13.93 1.33
N ASP A 103 37.15 -13.84 2.35
CA ASP A 103 36.46 -14.99 2.95
C ASP A 103 35.09 -15.32 2.32
N GLN A 104 34.45 -14.39 1.56
CA GLN A 104 33.07 -14.57 1.07
C GLN A 104 32.86 -14.27 -0.42
N GLY A 105 33.89 -13.86 -1.17
CA GLY A 105 33.79 -13.54 -2.60
C GLY A 105 33.38 -12.09 -2.88
N SER A 106 32.99 -11.81 -4.11
CA SER A 106 32.56 -10.48 -4.57
C SER A 106 31.09 -10.22 -4.19
N PHE A 107 30.81 -9.09 -3.53
CA PHE A 107 29.46 -8.63 -3.21
C PHE A 107 29.37 -7.12 -3.47
N ASP A 108 28.18 -6.60 -3.78
CA ASP A 108 27.99 -5.17 -4.00
C ASP A 108 27.44 -4.50 -2.74
N VAL A 109 28.04 -3.35 -2.39
CA VAL A 109 27.59 -2.46 -1.33
C VAL A 109 26.86 -1.30 -1.98
N ILE A 110 25.58 -1.16 -1.67
CA ILE A 110 24.76 -0.04 -2.12
C ILE A 110 24.78 1.10 -1.09
N GLU A 111 24.87 2.33 -1.58
CA GLU A 111 24.65 3.54 -0.81
C GLU A 111 23.26 4.07 -1.13
N VAL A 112 22.45 4.28 -0.08
CA VAL A 112 21.01 4.56 -0.22
C VAL A 112 20.69 5.86 0.47
N ALA A 113 20.05 6.78 -0.26
CA ALA A 113 19.47 8.00 0.29
C ALA A 113 18.00 7.73 0.65
N PHE A 114 17.70 7.70 1.94
CA PHE A 114 16.32 7.62 2.43
C PHE A 114 15.65 8.99 2.30
N GLN A 115 14.40 9.03 1.82
CA GLN A 115 13.58 10.22 2.00
C GLN A 115 13.28 10.34 3.50
N ASP A 116 13.97 11.27 4.15
CA ASP A 116 13.85 11.56 5.56
C ASP A 116 12.41 12.01 5.88
N ASP A 117 11.58 11.10 6.41
CA ASP A 117 10.24 11.43 6.95
C ASP A 117 10.35 12.09 8.33
N ASN A 118 11.33 12.98 8.52
CA ASN A 118 11.51 13.71 9.77
C ASN A 118 11.83 15.19 9.60
N ARG A 119 10.97 15.89 8.87
CA ARG A 119 10.69 17.31 9.14
C ARG A 119 9.33 17.47 9.82
N ARG A 120 9.28 17.16 11.11
CA ARG A 120 8.34 17.79 12.04
C ARG A 120 9.15 18.66 13.01
N MET A 121 9.07 19.98 12.80
CA MET A 121 9.28 20.98 13.84
C MET A 121 8.07 20.98 14.79
#